data_AF-A0A699HLJ2-F1
#
_entry.id   AF-A0A699HLJ2-F1
#
_cell.length_a   1.000
_cell.length_b   1.000
_cell.length_c   1.000
_cell.angle_alpha   90.00
_cell.angle_beta   90.00
_cell.angle_gamma   90.00
#
_symmetry.space_group_name_H-M   'P 1'
#
loop_
_entity.id
_entity.type
_entity.pdbx_description
1 polymer ?
#
loop_
_entity_poly.entity_id
_entity_poly.type
_entity_poly.pdbx_seq_one_letter_code
_entity_poly.pdbx_strand_id
1 'polypeptide(L)'
;VKEYQEKNKIRSKQDKNGKRGEAEKSDDANKHLDKFLHVTQSIKVNGVIDDALRLYLFPHSLTHHATAWFDRFPRNFINTFEQMAKIFIGKYFPPSMVTKLRNEITNFRQLPDESLFEAWERYKLSIARCPNSNMLPVTQIDTFYNMLTLRHRDTINAAAGGTFMKRHPKECYDLIENMTAHHNYWDTSIQMSESSSSKTSSSDPKIIALKAEMAEINKNLMKFHQINQQVKGVTHNYETCGGPHSYNDCPTIDIC
;
A
#
# COMPACT_ATOMS: atom_id res chain seq x y z
N VAL A 1 51.10 6.24 -12.18
CA VAL A 1 50.73 7.57 -12.77
C VAL A 1 50.00 7.43 -14.11
N LYS A 2 50.54 6.70 -15.11
CA LYS A 2 49.89 6.53 -16.43
C LYS A 2 48.52 5.82 -16.37
N GLU A 3 48.37 4.82 -15.51
CA GLU A 3 47.09 4.10 -15.32
C GLU A 3 45.99 4.95 -14.67
N TYR A 4 46.38 5.95 -13.87
CA TYR A 4 45.47 6.91 -13.24
C TYR A 4 44.96 7.96 -14.23
N GLN A 5 45.78 8.33 -15.22
CA GLN A 5 45.39 9.24 -16.28
C GLN A 5 44.50 8.57 -17.34
N GLU A 6 44.73 7.28 -17.63
CA GLU A 6 43.88 6.52 -18.55
C GLU A 6 42.46 6.30 -17.97
N LYS A 7 42.35 5.98 -16.67
CA LYS A 7 41.07 5.88 -15.96
C LYS A 7 40.29 7.21 -15.94
N ASN A 8 40.98 8.34 -15.80
CA ASN A 8 40.35 9.67 -15.86
C ASN A 8 39.90 10.07 -17.27
N LYS A 9 40.61 9.60 -18.32
CA LYS A 9 40.25 9.85 -19.72
C LYS A 9 39.05 9.01 -20.18
N ILE A 10 38.88 7.82 -19.62
CA ILE A 10 37.69 6.97 -19.82
C ILE A 10 36.48 7.56 -19.08
N ARG A 11 36.67 8.07 -17.85
CA ARG A 11 35.62 8.72 -17.04
C ARG A 11 35.07 10.00 -17.69
N SER A 12 35.93 10.83 -18.27
CA SER A 12 35.54 12.06 -18.98
C SER A 12 34.79 11.83 -20.30
N LYS A 13 34.92 10.64 -20.91
CA LYS A 13 34.18 10.29 -22.13
C LYS A 13 32.79 9.71 -21.87
N GLN A 14 32.50 9.19 -20.68
CA GLN A 14 31.17 8.72 -20.31
C GLN A 14 30.22 9.86 -19.88
N ASP A 15 30.77 11.01 -19.44
CA ASP A 15 29.96 12.16 -19.00
C ASP A 15 29.38 13.02 -20.15
N LYS A 16 29.74 12.77 -21.41
CA LYS A 16 29.33 13.63 -22.53
C LYS A 16 28.09 13.17 -23.32
N ASN A 17 27.53 11.99 -23.05
CA ASN A 17 26.38 11.46 -23.82
C ASN A 17 25.27 10.83 -22.95
N GLY A 18 25.09 11.31 -21.71
CA GLY A 18 24.01 10.87 -20.83
C GLY A 18 23.09 12.03 -20.48
N LYS A 19 21.82 11.91 -20.88
CA LYS A 19 20.71 12.80 -20.54
C LYS A 19 20.75 13.23 -19.07
N ARG A 20 20.27 14.45 -18.76
CA ARG A 20 19.89 14.91 -17.41
C ARG A 20 19.21 13.77 -16.66
N GLY A 21 19.99 13.05 -15.86
CA GLY A 21 19.50 12.03 -14.95
C GLY A 21 18.91 12.77 -13.78
N GLU A 22 17.58 12.87 -13.79
CA GLU A 22 16.77 13.13 -12.63
C GLU A 22 17.31 12.34 -11.43
N ALA A 23 17.30 12.97 -10.27
CA ALA A 23 17.70 12.42 -8.98
C ALA A 23 17.31 10.93 -8.86
N GLU A 24 18.28 10.02 -9.02
CA GLU A 24 18.06 8.59 -8.86
C GLU A 24 17.71 8.30 -7.39
N LYS A 25 16.40 8.25 -7.14
CA LYS A 25 15.68 7.75 -5.97
C LYS A 25 16.43 7.87 -4.64
N SER A 26 16.41 9.11 -4.13
CA SER A 26 16.56 9.44 -2.70
C SER A 26 15.45 8.85 -1.80
N ASP A 27 14.64 7.92 -2.31
CA ASP A 27 13.22 7.83 -1.95
C ASP A 27 12.91 7.10 -0.65
N ASP A 28 13.92 6.57 0.07
CA ASP A 28 13.70 6.24 1.48
C ASP A 28 15.01 6.04 2.27
N ALA A 29 15.71 7.14 2.59
CA ALA A 29 16.90 7.09 3.44
C ALA A 29 16.61 6.48 4.84
N ASN A 30 15.39 6.65 5.35
CA ASN A 30 14.96 6.06 6.61
C ASN A 30 14.87 4.53 6.49
N LYS A 31 14.18 4.03 5.46
CA LYS A 31 14.09 2.58 5.20
C LYS A 31 15.43 1.94 4.91
N HIS A 32 16.36 2.64 4.25
CA HIS A 32 17.73 2.16 4.11
C HIS A 32 18.38 1.95 5.48
N LEU A 33 18.27 2.95 6.36
CA LEU A 33 18.83 2.89 7.71
C LEU A 33 18.18 1.78 8.55
N ASP A 34 16.85 1.63 8.50
CA ASP A 34 16.11 0.58 9.20
C ASP A 34 16.56 -0.81 8.73
N LYS A 35 16.67 -1.00 7.41
CA LYS A 35 17.12 -2.27 6.83
C LYS A 35 18.58 -2.57 7.17
N PHE A 36 19.43 -1.56 7.16
CA PHE A 36 20.83 -1.68 7.57
C PHE A 36 20.96 -2.06 9.04
N LEU A 37 20.20 -1.40 9.92
CA LEU A 37 20.15 -1.71 11.35
C LEU A 37 19.67 -3.14 11.58
N HIS A 38 18.61 -3.56 10.91
CA HIS A 38 18.09 -4.92 11.00
C HIS A 38 19.13 -5.97 10.59
N VAL A 39 19.84 -5.77 9.47
CA VAL A 39 20.89 -6.69 9.01
C VAL A 39 22.06 -6.71 10.00
N THR A 40 22.56 -5.55 10.41
CA THR A 40 23.73 -5.46 11.29
C THR A 40 23.47 -5.93 12.71
N GLN A 41 22.22 -5.88 13.19
CA GLN A 41 21.83 -6.42 14.51
C GLN A 41 22.11 -7.92 14.64
N SER A 42 22.07 -8.66 13.52
CA SER A 42 22.36 -10.11 13.52
C SER A 42 23.87 -10.44 13.55
N ILE A 43 24.73 -9.46 13.29
CA ILE A 43 26.18 -9.66 13.18
C ILE A 43 26.80 -9.40 14.56
N LYS A 44 27.28 -10.47 15.21
CA LYS A 44 28.04 -10.38 16.45
C LYS A 44 29.49 -10.73 16.20
N VAL A 45 30.39 -9.81 16.53
CA VAL A 45 31.83 -10.02 16.46
C VAL A 45 32.41 -9.84 17.86
N ASN A 46 33.07 -10.87 18.39
CA ASN A 46 33.64 -10.84 19.73
C ASN A 46 34.67 -9.71 19.86
N GLY A 47 34.50 -8.84 20.86
CA GLY A 47 35.42 -7.75 21.16
C GLY A 47 35.27 -6.49 20.31
N VAL A 48 34.28 -6.43 19.40
CA VAL A 48 33.98 -5.22 18.61
C VAL A 48 32.73 -4.54 19.16
N ILE A 49 32.82 -3.22 19.37
CA ILE A 49 31.66 -2.40 19.76
C ILE A 49 30.72 -2.27 18.56
N ASP A 50 29.42 -2.49 18.75
CA ASP A 50 28.36 -2.41 17.72
C ASP A 50 28.50 -1.18 16.81
N ASP A 51 28.79 -0.02 17.40
CA ASP A 51 28.95 1.24 16.67
C ASP A 51 30.14 1.22 15.72
N ALA A 52 31.27 0.65 16.13
CA ALA A 52 32.45 0.54 15.28
C ALA A 52 32.19 -0.40 14.09
N LEU A 53 31.49 -1.52 14.34
CA LEU A 53 31.08 -2.45 13.29
C LEU A 53 30.12 -1.77 12.29
N ARG A 54 29.10 -1.07 12.79
CA ARG A 54 28.12 -0.39 11.93
C ARG A 54 28.76 0.73 11.11
N LEU A 55 29.64 1.53 11.71
CA LEU A 55 30.37 2.58 10.98
C LEU A 55 31.28 2.01 9.90
N TYR A 56 31.88 0.84 10.16
CA TYR A 56 32.71 0.14 9.16
C TYR A 56 31.86 -0.42 8.01
N LEU A 57 30.70 -1.01 8.30
CA LEU A 57 29.84 -1.64 7.30
C LEU A 57 28.99 -0.65 6.49
N PHE A 58 28.66 0.52 7.07
CA PHE A 58 27.74 1.47 6.45
C PHE A 58 28.13 1.92 5.04
N PRO A 59 29.40 2.28 4.73
CA PRO A 59 29.80 2.71 3.38
C PRO A 59 29.58 1.63 2.33
N HIS A 60 29.71 0.36 2.72
CA HIS A 60 29.49 -0.79 1.84
C HIS A 60 28.00 -1.02 1.52
N SER A 61 27.10 -0.43 2.30
CA SER A 61 25.65 -0.46 2.03
C SER A 61 25.21 0.61 1.02
N LEU A 62 26.05 1.62 0.77
CA LEU A 62 25.71 2.76 -0.08
C LEU A 62 26.00 2.47 -1.56
N THR A 63 25.27 3.14 -2.45
CA THR A 63 25.46 3.05 -3.90
C THR A 63 25.94 4.37 -4.49
N HIS A 64 26.83 4.28 -5.49
CA HIS A 64 27.26 5.36 -6.38
C HIS A 64 27.46 6.73 -5.69
N HIS A 65 26.50 7.64 -5.88
CA HIS A 65 26.55 9.00 -5.37
C HIS A 65 26.60 9.06 -3.85
N ALA A 66 25.93 8.14 -3.15
CA ALA A 66 25.95 8.09 -1.69
C ALA A 66 27.32 7.68 -1.15
N THR A 67 27.97 6.71 -1.77
CA THR A 67 29.36 6.32 -1.46
C THR A 67 30.30 7.51 -1.69
N ALA A 68 30.24 8.15 -2.87
CA ALA A 68 31.08 9.29 -3.20
C ALA A 68 30.82 10.52 -2.30
N TRP A 69 29.63 10.65 -1.72
CA TRP A 69 29.34 11.65 -0.69
C TRP A 69 29.96 11.31 0.65
N PHE A 70 29.86 10.05 1.07
CA PHE A 70 30.42 9.57 2.32
C PHE A 70 31.96 9.64 2.34
N ASP A 71 32.62 9.30 1.23
CA ASP A 71 34.08 9.31 1.11
C ASP A 71 34.73 10.71 1.24
N ARG A 72 33.93 11.79 1.20
CA ARG A 72 34.44 13.17 1.37
C ARG A 72 34.68 13.55 2.82
N PHE A 73 34.16 12.80 3.78
CA PHE A 73 34.36 13.10 5.19
C PHE A 73 35.81 12.80 5.60
N PRO A 74 36.46 13.68 6.39
CA PRO A 74 37.75 13.38 6.98
C PRO A 74 37.70 12.12 7.85
N ARG A 75 38.85 11.45 8.00
CA ARG A 75 38.99 10.36 8.97
C ARG A 75 38.61 10.86 10.37
N ASN A 76 37.87 10.04 11.12
CA ASN A 76 37.37 10.32 12.47
C ASN A 76 36.37 11.49 12.58
N PHE A 77 35.84 12.01 11.46
CA PHE A 77 34.78 13.02 11.49
C PHE A 77 33.48 12.49 12.12
N ILE A 78 33.20 11.21 11.92
CA ILE A 78 32.02 10.51 12.46
C ILE A 78 32.53 9.40 13.39
N ASN A 79 32.19 9.47 14.67
CA ASN A 79 32.71 8.54 15.69
C ASN A 79 31.64 7.66 16.35
N THR A 80 30.36 7.95 16.10
CA THR A 80 29.23 7.13 16.56
C THR A 80 28.29 6.86 15.40
N PHE A 81 27.59 5.72 15.44
CA PHE A 81 26.60 5.40 14.42
C PHE A 81 25.43 6.39 14.44
N GLU A 82 25.07 6.92 15.61
CA GLU A 82 24.02 7.93 15.74
C GLU A 82 24.37 9.23 14.97
N GLN A 83 25.60 9.73 15.09
CA GLN A 83 26.06 10.88 14.32
C GLN A 83 26.01 10.61 12.82
N MET A 84 26.47 9.43 12.41
CA MET A 84 26.40 8.99 11.01
C MET A 84 24.97 9.07 10.48
N ALA A 85 24.03 8.43 11.20
CA ALA A 85 22.63 8.37 10.84
C ALA A 85 22.03 9.79 10.72
N LYS A 86 22.30 10.68 11.68
CA LYS A 86 21.84 12.07 11.64
C LYS A 86 22.34 12.82 10.40
N ILE A 87 23.62 12.68 10.06
CA ILE A 87 24.21 13.34 8.89
C ILE A 87 23.64 12.77 7.59
N PHE A 88 23.48 11.44 7.51
CA PHE A 88 22.90 10.74 6.36
C PHE A 88 21.44 11.16 6.12
N ILE A 89 20.60 11.12 7.15
CA ILE A 89 19.21 11.56 7.07
C ILE A 89 19.12 13.04 6.73
N GLY A 90 19.95 13.90 7.34
CA GLY A 90 19.98 15.32 7.00
C GLY A 90 20.32 15.59 5.52
N LYS A 91 21.14 14.74 4.90
CA LYS A 91 21.51 14.85 3.48
C LYS A 91 20.43 14.31 2.52
N TYR A 92 19.91 13.11 2.80
CA TYR A 92 19.05 12.37 1.86
C TYR A 92 17.56 12.39 2.21
N PHE A 93 17.21 12.91 3.38
CA PHE A 93 15.83 13.11 3.80
C PHE A 93 15.67 14.42 4.59
N PRO A 94 15.94 15.57 3.94
CA PRO A 94 15.93 16.87 4.60
C PRO A 94 14.51 17.29 5.03
N PRO A 95 14.37 18.29 5.93
CA PRO A 95 13.07 18.80 6.38
C PRO A 95 12.14 19.27 5.25
N SER A 96 12.68 19.69 4.10
CA SER A 96 11.90 20.04 2.92
C SER A 96 11.16 18.84 2.31
N MET A 97 11.74 17.64 2.36
CA MET A 97 11.06 16.40 1.95
C MET A 97 9.95 16.03 2.92
N VAL A 98 10.19 16.15 4.24
CA VAL A 98 9.13 15.97 5.26
C VAL A 98 7.96 16.92 4.99
N THR A 99 8.24 18.19 4.72
CA THR A 99 7.23 19.20 4.40
C THR A 99 6.46 18.85 3.12
N LYS A 100 7.16 18.41 2.08
CA LYS A 100 6.54 17.97 0.82
C LYS A 100 5.59 16.80 1.06
N LEU A 101 6.01 15.77 1.78
CA LEU A 101 5.19 14.59 2.08
C LEU A 101 3.97 14.94 2.94
N ARG A 102 4.13 15.81 3.93
CA ARG A 102 2.98 16.34 4.70
C ARG A 102 1.99 17.06 3.79
N ASN A 103 2.48 17.90 2.88
CA ASN A 103 1.63 18.59 1.92
C ASN A 103 0.92 17.65 0.96
N GLU A 104 1.55 16.54 0.54
CA GLU A 104 0.91 15.50 -0.27
C GLU A 104 -0.25 14.83 0.47
N ILE A 105 -0.13 14.64 1.79
CA ILE A 105 -1.20 14.09 2.63
C ILE A 105 -2.32 15.11 2.84
N THR A 106 -1.99 16.35 3.24
CA THR A 106 -3.00 17.37 3.58
C THR A 106 -3.75 17.90 2.37
N ASN A 107 -3.09 17.95 1.21
CA ASN A 107 -3.68 18.37 -0.05
C ASN A 107 -4.07 17.18 -0.93
N PHE A 108 -4.15 15.98 -0.36
CA PHE A 108 -4.59 14.80 -1.08
C PHE A 108 -5.93 15.10 -1.75
N ARG A 109 -6.05 14.73 -3.02
CA ARG A 109 -7.31 14.77 -3.77
C ARG A 109 -7.33 13.57 -4.69
N GLN A 110 -8.50 12.97 -4.82
CA GLN A 110 -8.73 11.98 -5.87
C GLN A 110 -8.58 12.65 -7.24
N LEU A 111 -7.86 12.01 -8.15
CA LEU A 111 -7.69 12.51 -9.52
C LEU A 111 -8.96 12.24 -10.35
N PRO A 112 -9.23 13.05 -11.40
CA PRO A 112 -10.21 12.69 -12.41
C PRO A 112 -9.81 11.33 -13.01
N ASP A 113 -10.74 10.38 -13.05
CA ASP A 113 -10.54 9.00 -13.53
C ASP A 113 -9.81 8.02 -12.61
N GLU A 114 -9.37 8.45 -11.42
CA GLU A 114 -8.79 7.53 -10.45
C GLU A 114 -9.87 6.72 -9.73
N SER A 115 -9.73 5.39 -9.72
CA SER A 115 -10.61 4.49 -8.98
C SER A 115 -10.50 4.70 -7.47
N LEU A 116 -11.47 4.17 -6.71
CA LEU A 116 -11.38 4.21 -5.24
C LEU A 116 -10.15 3.43 -4.73
N PHE A 117 -9.82 2.30 -5.37
CA PHE A 117 -8.66 1.48 -5.02
C PHE A 117 -7.34 2.23 -5.23
N GLU A 118 -7.13 2.83 -6.40
CA GLU A 118 -5.90 3.58 -6.70
C GLU A 118 -5.74 4.77 -5.75
N ALA A 119 -6.82 5.51 -5.48
CA ALA A 119 -6.80 6.62 -4.53
C ALA A 119 -6.41 6.13 -3.12
N TRP A 120 -6.98 5.01 -2.66
CA TRP A 120 -6.69 4.47 -1.34
C TRP A 120 -5.24 3.99 -1.19
N GLU A 121 -4.73 3.24 -2.18
CA GLU A 121 -3.34 2.78 -2.19
C GLU A 121 -2.36 3.96 -2.23
N ARG A 122 -2.64 4.97 -3.05
CA ARG A 122 -1.82 6.19 -3.12
C ARG A 122 -1.81 6.94 -1.80
N TYR A 123 -2.96 7.06 -1.14
CA TYR A 123 -3.06 7.72 0.16
C TYR A 123 -2.28 6.97 1.25
N LYS A 124 -2.42 5.65 1.33
CA LYS A 124 -1.64 4.80 2.27
C LYS A 124 -0.15 4.93 2.02
N LEU A 125 0.28 4.96 0.76
CA LEU A 125 1.68 5.14 0.40
C LEU A 125 2.21 6.52 0.84
N SER A 126 1.43 7.60 0.66
CA SER A 126 1.80 8.95 1.13
C SER A 126 1.98 9.00 2.65
N ILE A 127 1.09 8.35 3.41
CA ILE A 127 1.22 8.25 4.88
C ILE A 127 2.47 7.46 5.26
N ALA A 128 2.70 6.30 4.63
CA ALA A 128 3.84 5.43 4.93
C ALA A 128 5.19 6.10 4.66
N ARG A 129 5.26 7.00 3.67
CA ARG A 129 6.49 7.73 3.34
C ARG A 129 6.79 8.88 4.30
N CYS A 130 5.78 9.41 5.01
CA CYS A 130 5.95 10.54 5.91
C CYS A 130 6.36 10.06 7.32
N PRO A 131 7.63 10.19 7.74
CA PRO A 131 8.04 9.75 9.06
C PRO A 131 7.35 10.60 10.13
N ASN A 132 6.96 9.98 11.23
CA ASN A 132 6.27 10.64 12.34
C ASN A 132 5.00 11.39 11.91
N SER A 133 4.30 10.89 10.89
CA SER A 133 3.01 11.44 10.44
C SER A 133 2.03 11.62 11.62
N ASN A 134 2.10 10.75 12.64
CA ASN A 134 1.32 10.81 13.89
C ASN A 134 -0.19 11.06 13.70
N MET A 135 -0.70 10.83 12.49
CA MET A 135 -2.11 11.02 12.18
C MET A 135 -2.91 9.92 12.84
N LEU A 136 -3.86 10.33 13.70
CA LEU A 136 -4.81 9.41 14.28
C LEU A 136 -5.63 8.74 13.16
N PRO A 137 -6.00 7.44 13.30
CA PRO A 137 -6.80 6.75 12.30
C PRO A 137 -8.08 7.50 11.91
N VAL A 138 -8.72 8.17 12.88
CA VAL A 138 -9.90 9.02 12.62
C VAL A 138 -9.59 10.17 11.65
N THR A 139 -8.44 10.83 11.81
CA THR A 139 -8.02 11.93 10.94
C THR A 139 -7.66 11.42 9.54
N GLN A 140 -7.08 10.22 9.44
CA GLN A 140 -6.77 9.60 8.15
C GLN A 140 -8.06 9.31 7.36
N ILE A 141 -9.05 8.69 8.01
CA ILE A 141 -10.35 8.40 7.40
C ILE A 141 -11.08 9.67 7.00
N ASP A 142 -11.13 10.67 7.88
CA ASP A 142 -11.78 11.95 7.60
C ASP A 142 -11.12 12.67 6.42
N THR A 143 -9.79 12.78 6.44
CA THR A 143 -9.02 13.41 5.35
C THR A 143 -9.27 12.68 4.04
N PHE A 144 -9.15 11.36 4.01
CA PHE A 144 -9.36 10.57 2.81
C PHE A 144 -10.78 10.76 2.27
N TYR A 145 -11.80 10.53 3.10
CA TYR A 145 -13.21 10.61 2.72
C TYR A 145 -13.58 11.98 2.17
N ASN A 146 -13.17 13.06 2.85
CA ASN A 146 -13.49 14.43 2.43
C ASN A 146 -12.83 14.83 1.11
N MET A 147 -11.73 14.17 0.75
CA MET A 147 -10.94 14.44 -0.45
C MET A 147 -11.29 13.54 -1.64
N LEU A 148 -12.24 12.61 -1.46
CA LEU A 148 -12.82 11.82 -2.54
C LEU A 148 -13.81 12.65 -3.36
N THR A 149 -13.99 12.23 -4.61
CA THR A 149 -15.09 12.69 -5.45
C THR A 149 -16.44 12.43 -4.76
N LEU A 150 -17.44 13.27 -5.05
CA LEU A 150 -18.80 13.06 -4.53
C LEU A 150 -19.32 11.66 -4.86
N ARG A 151 -19.02 11.19 -6.08
CA ARG A 151 -19.39 9.86 -6.57
C ARG A 151 -18.90 8.73 -5.65
N HIS A 152 -17.61 8.70 -5.31
CA HIS A 152 -17.10 7.65 -4.43
C HIS A 152 -17.59 7.80 -2.99
N ARG A 153 -17.85 9.03 -2.50
CA ARG A 153 -18.48 9.24 -1.20
C ARG A 153 -19.89 8.66 -1.13
N ASP A 154 -20.67 8.82 -2.19
CA ASP A 154 -22.02 8.25 -2.27
C ASP A 154 -22.00 6.73 -2.31
N THR A 155 -21.07 6.11 -3.07
CA THR A 155 -20.89 4.65 -3.08
C THR A 155 -20.50 4.13 -1.69
N ILE A 156 -19.58 4.81 -1.00
CA ILE A 156 -19.17 4.43 0.36
C ILE A 156 -20.35 4.54 1.35
N ASN A 157 -21.14 5.61 1.27
CA ASN A 157 -22.35 5.76 2.10
C ASN A 157 -23.38 4.66 1.83
N ALA A 158 -23.60 4.31 0.56
CA ALA A 158 -24.51 3.24 0.18
C ALA A 158 -24.04 1.88 0.73
N ALA A 159 -22.74 1.57 0.60
CA ALA A 159 -22.14 0.35 1.15
C ALA A 159 -22.20 0.33 2.70
N ALA A 160 -22.08 1.50 3.33
CA ALA A 160 -22.26 1.67 4.77
C ALA A 160 -23.73 1.58 5.22
N GLY A 161 -24.70 1.49 4.32
CA GLY A 161 -26.13 1.47 4.65
C GLY A 161 -26.62 2.78 5.28
N GLY A 162 -25.96 3.90 5.01
CA GLY A 162 -26.25 5.21 5.62
C GLY A 162 -25.02 6.12 5.68
N THR A 163 -24.99 7.03 6.64
CA THR A 163 -23.86 7.97 6.79
C THR A 163 -22.60 7.23 7.24
N PHE A 164 -21.62 7.08 6.35
CA PHE A 164 -20.34 6.44 6.62
C PHE A 164 -19.63 7.01 7.86
N MET A 165 -19.58 8.33 7.97
CA MET A 165 -18.88 9.05 9.05
C MET A 165 -19.52 8.88 10.44
N LYS A 166 -20.66 8.20 10.57
CA LYS A 166 -21.26 7.84 11.88
C LYS A 166 -20.71 6.55 12.45
N ARG A 167 -19.99 5.75 11.67
CA ARG A 167 -19.42 4.46 12.09
C ARG A 167 -18.12 4.66 12.87
N HIS A 168 -17.69 3.61 13.57
CA HIS A 168 -16.44 3.66 14.32
C HIS A 168 -15.23 3.70 13.34
N PRO A 169 -14.13 4.43 13.62
CA PRO A 169 -13.00 4.58 12.68
C PRO A 169 -12.44 3.26 12.14
N LYS A 170 -12.41 2.22 12.99
CA LYS A 170 -12.00 0.87 12.58
C LYS A 170 -12.94 0.27 11.52
N GLU A 171 -14.25 0.37 11.72
CA GLU A 171 -15.24 -0.12 10.75
C GLU A 171 -15.17 0.66 9.44
N CYS A 172 -14.90 1.95 9.51
CA CYS A 172 -14.69 2.79 8.33
C CYS A 172 -13.49 2.32 7.52
N TYR A 173 -12.37 2.05 8.19
CA TYR A 173 -11.16 1.53 7.56
C TYR A 173 -11.43 0.16 6.91
N ASP A 174 -12.02 -0.77 7.67
CA ASP A 174 -12.33 -2.13 7.20
C ASP A 174 -13.29 -2.12 6.00
N LEU A 175 -14.25 -1.20 5.98
CA LEU A 175 -15.17 -1.05 4.84
C LEU A 175 -14.44 -0.56 3.58
N ILE A 176 -13.59 0.46 3.70
CA ILE A 176 -12.80 0.96 2.56
C ILE A 176 -11.88 -0.15 2.04
N GLU A 177 -11.15 -0.84 2.93
CA GLU A 177 -10.33 -1.99 2.56
C GLU A 177 -11.14 -3.06 1.81
N ASN A 178 -12.31 -3.44 2.32
CA ASN A 178 -13.18 -4.42 1.65
C ASN A 178 -13.62 -3.95 0.25
N MET A 179 -14.06 -2.70 0.11
CA MET A 179 -14.46 -2.15 -1.18
C MET A 179 -13.31 -2.14 -2.18
N THR A 180 -12.10 -1.76 -1.73
CA THR A 180 -10.91 -1.68 -2.57
C THR A 180 -10.35 -3.07 -2.93
N ALA A 181 -10.49 -4.07 -2.05
CA ALA A 181 -10.17 -5.48 -2.35
C ALA A 181 -11.06 -6.07 -3.44
N HIS A 182 -12.28 -5.55 -3.60
CA HIS A 182 -13.26 -5.96 -4.61
C HIS A 182 -13.47 -4.88 -5.69
N HIS A 183 -12.45 -4.08 -6.01
CA HIS A 183 -12.56 -2.90 -6.89
C HIS A 183 -13.24 -3.17 -8.25
N ASN A 184 -12.95 -4.30 -8.91
CA ASN A 184 -13.59 -4.67 -10.19
C ASN A 184 -15.12 -4.69 -10.13
N TYR A 185 -15.71 -5.07 -8.99
CA TYR A 185 -17.15 -5.13 -8.81
C TYR A 185 -17.74 -3.71 -8.64
N TRP A 186 -17.10 -2.89 -7.81
CA TRP A 186 -17.59 -1.55 -7.48
C TRP A 186 -17.39 -0.56 -8.63
N ASP A 187 -16.23 -0.57 -9.28
CA ASP A 187 -15.95 0.32 -10.41
C ASP A 187 -16.84 -0.01 -11.62
N THR A 188 -17.12 -1.29 -11.88
CA THR A 188 -18.07 -1.71 -12.93
C THR A 188 -19.50 -1.30 -12.59
N SER A 189 -19.93 -1.44 -11.32
CA SER A 189 -21.25 -0.97 -10.86
C SER A 189 -21.41 0.53 -11.08
N ILE A 190 -20.36 1.30 -10.80
CA ILE A 190 -20.31 2.76 -11.00
C ILE A 190 -20.44 3.10 -12.49
N GLN A 191 -19.68 2.46 -13.38
CA GLN A 191 -19.76 2.68 -14.85
C GLN A 191 -21.13 2.33 -15.44
N MET A 192 -21.77 1.26 -14.93
CA MET A 192 -23.12 0.86 -15.37
C MET A 192 -24.19 1.88 -14.95
N SER A 193 -24.00 2.55 -13.81
CA SER A 193 -24.89 3.63 -13.36
C SER A 193 -24.74 4.91 -14.20
N GLU A 194 -23.52 5.24 -14.67
CA GLU A 194 -23.27 6.39 -15.55
C GLU A 194 -23.83 6.18 -16.96
N SER A 195 -23.75 4.96 -17.47
CA SER A 195 -24.41 4.56 -18.73
C SER A 195 -25.94 4.62 -18.63
N SER A 196 -26.50 4.53 -17.42
CA SER A 196 -27.94 4.65 -17.17
C SER A 196 -28.43 6.09 -17.02
N SER A 197 -27.54 7.03 -16.65
CA SER A 197 -27.85 8.46 -16.46
C SER A 197 -27.46 9.33 -17.66
N SER A 198 -26.63 8.80 -18.57
CA SER A 198 -26.39 9.37 -19.90
C SER A 198 -27.63 9.18 -20.77
N LYS A 199 -28.47 10.22 -20.84
CA LYS A 199 -29.74 10.26 -21.56
C LYS A 199 -29.60 9.90 -23.04
N THR A 200 -29.93 8.66 -23.39
CA THR A 200 -30.87 8.40 -24.48
C THR A 200 -32.07 7.69 -23.86
N SER A 201 -33.15 8.46 -23.65
CA SER A 201 -34.47 7.90 -23.36
C SER A 201 -34.95 7.17 -24.61
N SER A 202 -34.45 5.97 -24.82
CA SER A 202 -35.01 5.06 -25.81
C SER A 202 -36.36 4.59 -25.28
N SER A 203 -37.43 5.03 -25.95
CA SER A 203 -38.83 4.69 -25.70
C SER A 203 -39.21 3.29 -26.19
N ASP A 204 -38.23 2.44 -26.51
CA ASP A 204 -38.48 1.11 -27.04
C ASP A 204 -38.88 0.13 -25.93
N PRO A 205 -40.09 -0.46 -25.95
CA PRO A 205 -40.58 -1.33 -24.89
C PRO A 205 -39.69 -2.56 -24.67
N LYS A 206 -39.02 -3.04 -25.73
CA LYS A 206 -38.06 -4.15 -25.66
C LYS A 206 -36.80 -3.78 -24.87
N ILE A 207 -36.32 -2.55 -24.99
CA ILE A 207 -35.13 -2.09 -24.26
C ILE A 207 -35.47 -1.90 -22.78
N ILE A 208 -36.69 -1.45 -22.47
CA ILE A 208 -37.19 -1.35 -21.09
C ILE A 208 -37.31 -2.75 -20.45
N ALA A 209 -37.87 -3.72 -21.18
CA ALA A 209 -37.99 -5.10 -20.71
C ALA A 209 -36.63 -5.75 -20.46
N LEU A 210 -35.68 -5.60 -21.40
CA LEU A 210 -34.31 -6.12 -21.24
C LEU A 210 -33.56 -5.46 -20.09
N LYS A 211 -33.77 -4.16 -19.85
CA LYS A 211 -33.22 -3.47 -18.66
C LYS A 211 -33.79 -4.01 -17.36
N ALA A 212 -35.09 -4.31 -17.33
CA ALA A 212 -35.74 -4.91 -16.16
C ALA A 212 -35.22 -6.33 -15.90
N GLU A 213 -35.03 -7.15 -16.94
CA GLU A 213 -34.44 -8.48 -16.81
C GLU A 213 -32.98 -8.42 -16.33
N MET A 214 -32.17 -7.50 -16.85
CA MET A 214 -30.80 -7.30 -16.38
C MET A 214 -30.73 -6.87 -14.91
N ALA A 215 -31.65 -6.02 -14.47
CA ALA A 215 -31.74 -5.63 -13.06
C ALA A 215 -32.09 -6.82 -12.16
N GLU A 216 -33.00 -7.69 -12.60
CA GLU A 216 -33.40 -8.89 -11.86
C GLU A 216 -32.28 -9.95 -11.84
N ILE A 217 -31.56 -10.13 -12.95
CA ILE A 217 -30.36 -11.00 -13.02
C ILE A 217 -29.29 -10.50 -12.04
N ASN A 218 -29.04 -9.19 -12.00
CA ASN A 218 -28.03 -8.62 -11.11
C ASN A 218 -28.44 -8.78 -9.63
N LYS A 219 -29.72 -8.58 -9.30
CA LYS A 219 -30.27 -8.83 -7.96
C LYS A 219 -30.13 -10.30 -7.55
N ASN A 220 -30.34 -11.23 -8.48
CA ASN A 220 -30.18 -12.66 -8.21
C ASN A 220 -28.69 -13.05 -8.06
N LEU A 221 -27.80 -12.43 -8.83
CA LEU A 221 -26.35 -12.61 -8.68
C LEU A 221 -25.87 -12.14 -7.29
N MET A 222 -26.39 -11.01 -6.81
CA MET A 222 -26.09 -10.50 -5.47
C MET A 222 -26.57 -11.43 -4.37
N LYS A 223 -27.79 -11.97 -4.48
CA LYS A 223 -28.30 -12.98 -3.54
C LYS A 223 -27.48 -14.26 -3.60
N PHE A 224 -27.14 -14.74 -4.79
CA PHE A 224 -26.32 -15.95 -4.96
C PHE A 224 -24.95 -15.77 -4.31
N HIS A 225 -24.31 -14.63 -4.51
CA HIS A 225 -23.03 -14.33 -3.89
C HIS A 225 -23.12 -14.26 -2.36
N GLN A 226 -24.16 -13.62 -1.82
CA GLN A 226 -24.43 -13.56 -0.38
C GLN A 226 -24.65 -14.95 0.23
N ILE A 227 -25.39 -15.81 -0.48
CA ILE A 227 -25.61 -17.21 -0.06
C ILE A 227 -24.30 -18.00 -0.12
N ASN A 228 -23.50 -17.84 -1.17
CA ASN A 228 -22.23 -18.57 -1.32
C ASN A 228 -21.19 -18.15 -0.25
N GLN A 229 -21.25 -16.90 0.23
CA GLN A 229 -20.47 -16.46 1.39
C GLN A 229 -20.98 -17.06 2.71
N GLN A 230 -22.30 -17.23 2.89
CA GLN A 230 -22.87 -17.91 4.06
C GLN A 230 -22.56 -19.42 4.06
N VAL A 231 -22.54 -20.07 2.89
CA VAL A 231 -22.19 -21.49 2.74
C VAL A 231 -20.70 -21.74 3.07
N LYS A 232 -19.81 -20.78 2.80
CA LYS A 232 -18.39 -20.84 3.26
C LYS A 232 -18.22 -20.62 4.77
N GLY A 233 -19.22 -20.09 5.46
CA GLY A 233 -19.25 -19.95 6.93
C GLY A 233 -19.82 -21.16 7.67
N VAL A 234 -20.44 -22.10 6.95
CA VAL A 234 -20.83 -23.41 7.50
C VAL A 234 -19.77 -24.42 7.08
N THR A 235 -18.63 -24.39 7.77
CA THR A 235 -17.77 -25.56 7.86
C THR A 235 -18.62 -26.73 8.38
N HIS A 236 -18.61 -27.83 7.65
CA HIS A 236 -19.24 -29.09 8.02
C HIS A 236 -18.98 -29.41 9.49
N ASN A 237 -20.03 -29.35 10.31
CA ASN A 237 -20.09 -30.16 11.51
C ASN A 237 -20.30 -31.59 10.99
N TYR A 238 -19.21 -32.32 10.77
CA TYR A 238 -19.31 -33.78 10.82
C TYR A 238 -19.80 -34.09 12.22
N GLU A 239 -21.00 -34.64 12.34
CA GLU A 239 -21.46 -35.32 13.55
C GLU A 239 -20.46 -36.43 13.84
N THR A 240 -19.47 -36.08 14.66
CA THR A 240 -18.59 -37.03 15.31
C THR A 240 -19.51 -37.74 16.28
N CYS A 241 -19.83 -39.00 15.98
CA CYS A 241 -20.60 -39.86 16.86
C CYS A 241 -19.95 -39.83 18.26
N GLY A 242 -20.63 -39.18 19.20
CA GLY A 242 -20.13 -38.95 20.54
C GLY A 242 -20.30 -40.21 21.38
N GLY A 243 -19.19 -40.83 21.76
CA GLY A 243 -19.14 -41.83 22.83
C GLY A 243 -18.04 -42.88 22.65
N PRO A 244 -17.51 -43.49 23.73
CA PRO A 244 -16.45 -44.48 23.63
C PRO A 244 -17.06 -45.84 23.25
N HIS A 245 -17.02 -46.18 21.96
CA HIS A 245 -17.39 -47.52 21.50
C HIS A 245 -16.25 -48.10 20.65
N SER A 246 -16.05 -49.41 20.79
CA SER A 246 -15.02 -50.17 20.08
C SER A 246 -15.42 -50.38 18.62
N TYR A 247 -14.42 -50.40 17.74
CA TYR A 247 -14.54 -50.37 16.27
C TYR A 247 -15.40 -51.49 15.64
N ASN A 248 -15.77 -52.53 16.38
CA ASN A 248 -16.45 -53.71 15.83
C ASN A 248 -17.98 -53.63 15.77
N ASP A 249 -18.61 -52.55 16.26
CA ASP A 249 -20.08 -52.49 16.42
C ASP A 249 -20.80 -51.51 15.48
N CYS A 250 -20.21 -51.09 14.36
CA CYS A 250 -20.91 -50.21 13.42
C CYS A 250 -21.66 -51.02 12.34
N PRO A 251 -23.00 -50.96 12.24
CA PRO A 251 -23.74 -51.72 11.25
C PRO A 251 -23.51 -51.14 9.83
N THR A 252 -23.12 -52.02 8.91
CA THR A 252 -23.03 -51.73 7.48
C THR A 252 -24.42 -51.41 6.93
N ILE A 253 -24.61 -50.18 6.45
CA ILE A 253 -25.80 -49.81 5.67
C ILE A 253 -25.56 -50.20 4.22
N ASP A 254 -26.33 -51.19 3.76
CA ASP A 254 -26.45 -51.60 2.36
C ASP A 254 -27.08 -50.48 1.52
N ILE A 255 -26.49 -50.25 0.34
CA ILE A 255 -26.96 -49.31 -0.66
C ILE A 255 -27.93 -50.06 -1.60
N CYS A 256 -29.17 -49.61 -1.69
CA CYS A 256 -30.07 -49.83 -2.82
C CYS A 256 -30.39 -48.51 -3.49
#